data_AF-A0A850C1L7-F1
#
_entry.id   AF-A0A850C1L7-F1
#
_cell.length_a   1.000
_cell.length_b   1.000
_cell.length_c   1.000
_cell.angle_alpha   90.00
_cell.angle_beta   90.00
_cell.angle_gamma   90.00
#
_symmetry.space_group_name_H-M   'P 1'
#
loop_
_entity.id
_entity.type
_entity.pdbx_description
1 polymer ?
#
loop_
_entity_poly.entity_id
_entity_poly.type
_entity_poly.pdbx_seq_one_letter_code
_entity_poly.pdbx_strand_id
1 'polypeptide(L)'
;MHIQKISWVIAVVLAGCGPSQPPPTSPPAGVPATGAPERKAVTQGDCEAQGGSVVGDIGDGATHRPDYVCPSGRPPLGTIAAPAGGPMPIEGAVCCP
;
A
#
# COMPACT_ATOMS: atom_id res chain seq x y z
N MET A 1 10.90 -38.10 -19.64
CA MET A 1 10.81 -36.97 -20.60
C MET A 1 9.82 -37.37 -21.69
N HIS A 2 8.61 -36.83 -21.66
CA HIS A 2 7.57 -37.06 -22.67
C HIS A 2 7.04 -35.70 -23.10
N ILE A 3 7.42 -35.29 -24.30
CA ILE A 3 7.01 -34.03 -24.93
C ILE A 3 5.74 -34.34 -25.73
N GLN A 4 4.57 -34.01 -25.18
CA GLN A 4 3.30 -34.14 -25.88
C GLN A 4 3.03 -32.89 -26.74
N LYS A 5 3.24 -33.11 -28.05
CA LYS A 5 2.62 -32.48 -29.22
C LYS A 5 1.58 -31.39 -28.94
N ILE A 6 2.01 -30.13 -29.10
CA ILE A 6 1.17 -28.94 -29.17
C ILE A 6 0.43 -28.95 -30.50
N SER A 7 -0.90 -29.08 -30.45
CA SER A 7 -1.75 -28.92 -31.62
C SER A 7 -3.16 -28.52 -31.18
N TRP A 8 -3.40 -27.22 -30.98
CA TRP A 8 -4.76 -26.68 -30.89
C TRP A 8 -4.85 -25.32 -31.57
N VAL A 9 -5.28 -25.39 -32.83
CA VAL A 9 -6.24 -24.55 -33.55
C VAL A 9 -6.64 -23.25 -32.84
N ILE A 10 -6.19 -22.13 -33.42
CA ILE A 10 -6.68 -20.78 -33.17
C ILE A 10 -8.09 -20.67 -33.76
N ALA A 11 -9.10 -20.51 -32.92
CA ALA A 11 -10.45 -20.12 -33.33
C ALA A 11 -10.68 -18.66 -32.92
N VAL A 12 -10.51 -17.74 -33.88
CA VAL A 12 -10.94 -16.34 -33.75
C VAL A 12 -12.41 -16.29 -34.11
N VAL A 13 -13.27 -16.02 -33.13
CA VAL A 13 -14.68 -15.68 -33.35
C VAL A 13 -14.89 -14.24 -32.86
N LEU A 14 -15.09 -13.34 -33.82
CA LEU A 14 -15.52 -11.97 -33.62
C LEU A 14 -17.06 -11.92 -33.52
N ALA A 15 -17.56 -11.00 -32.68
CA ALA A 15 -18.95 -10.57 -32.48
C ALA A 15 -19.67 -11.11 -31.23
N GLY A 16 -19.26 -10.58 -30.07
CA GLY A 16 -20.06 -10.53 -28.84
C GLY A 16 -19.47 -9.49 -27.89
N CYS A 17 -20.18 -8.39 -27.64
CA CYS A 17 -19.82 -7.42 -26.59
C CYS A 17 -20.00 -8.08 -25.22
N GLY A 18 -18.93 -8.67 -24.68
CA GLY A 18 -18.81 -9.07 -23.28
C GLY A 18 -17.74 -8.20 -22.62
N PRO A 19 -17.96 -7.68 -21.40
CA PRO A 19 -17.00 -6.78 -20.77
C PRO A 19 -15.68 -7.50 -20.53
N SER A 20 -14.61 -6.93 -21.05
CA SER A 20 -13.24 -7.21 -20.68
C SER A 20 -13.16 -7.25 -19.15
N GLN A 21 -12.94 -8.43 -18.57
CA GLN A 21 -12.51 -8.49 -17.19
C GLN A 21 -11.01 -8.12 -17.22
N PRO A 22 -10.61 -6.93 -16.73
CA PRO A 22 -9.20 -6.66 -16.55
C PRO A 22 -8.62 -7.72 -15.59
N PRO A 23 -7.30 -7.99 -15.64
CA PRO A 23 -6.65 -8.75 -14.58
C PRO A 23 -7.10 -8.17 -13.23
N PRO A 24 -7.23 -8.97 -12.15
CA PRO A 24 -7.55 -8.41 -10.84
C PRO A 24 -6.52 -7.32 -10.58
N THR A 25 -6.99 -6.08 -10.70
CA THR A 25 -6.24 -4.91 -10.29
C THR A 25 -6.08 -5.17 -8.81
N SER A 26 -4.89 -5.62 -8.41
CA SER A 26 -4.39 -5.25 -7.10
C SER A 26 -4.78 -3.78 -6.94
N PRO A 27 -5.48 -3.37 -5.87
CA PRO A 27 -5.67 -1.94 -5.64
C PRO A 27 -4.29 -1.32 -5.84
N PRO A 28 -4.16 -0.27 -6.69
CA PRO A 28 -2.85 0.30 -6.96
C PRO A 28 -2.21 0.49 -5.60
N ALA A 29 -1.14 -0.26 -5.35
CA ALA A 29 -0.24 0.06 -4.25
C ALA A 29 0.04 1.53 -4.51
N GLY A 30 -0.51 2.39 -3.65
CA GLY A 30 -0.69 3.81 -3.92
C GLY A 30 0.59 4.30 -4.55
N VAL A 31 0.46 4.92 -5.73
CA VAL A 31 1.60 5.54 -6.42
C VAL A 31 2.40 6.24 -5.32
N PRO A 32 3.67 5.87 -5.08
CA PRO A 32 4.43 6.47 -4.00
C PRO A 32 4.36 7.97 -4.25
N ALA A 33 3.71 8.68 -3.32
CA ALA A 33 3.58 10.13 -3.39
C ALA A 33 5.01 10.65 -3.51
N THR A 34 5.39 11.01 -4.73
CA THR A 34 6.76 11.31 -5.13
C THR A 34 7.09 12.64 -4.49
N GLY A 35 7.56 12.62 -3.24
CA GLY A 35 7.80 13.81 -2.45
C GLY A 35 7.90 13.60 -0.93
N ALA A 36 7.38 12.51 -0.37
CA ALA A 36 7.61 12.21 1.05
C ALA A 36 8.96 11.49 1.23
N PRO A 37 9.80 11.84 2.23
CA PRO A 37 10.98 11.05 2.52
C PRO A 37 10.56 9.61 2.85
N GLU A 38 11.33 8.66 2.33
CA GLU A 38 11.04 7.24 2.45
C GLU A 38 11.25 6.78 3.91
N ARG A 39 10.21 6.95 4.73
CA ARG A 39 10.16 6.43 6.09
C ARG A 39 9.88 4.93 6.04
N LYS A 40 10.51 4.20 6.95
CA LYS A 40 10.27 2.76 7.11
C LYS A 40 8.78 2.51 7.35
N ALA A 41 8.23 1.52 6.66
CA ALA A 41 6.90 0.99 6.94
C ALA A 41 6.91 0.20 8.25
N VAL A 42 5.97 0.50 9.15
CA VAL A 42 5.79 -0.14 10.47
C VAL A 42 4.32 -0.51 10.61
N THR A 43 4.03 -1.68 11.18
CA THR A 43 2.62 -2.03 11.48
C THR A 43 2.14 -1.30 12.73
N GLN A 44 0.82 -1.15 12.89
CA GLN A 44 0.27 -0.60 14.12
C GLN A 44 0.72 -1.39 15.36
N GLY A 45 0.71 -2.72 15.30
CA GLY A 45 1.14 -3.56 16.42
C GLY A 45 2.62 -3.36 16.77
N ASP A 46 3.50 -3.24 15.77
CA ASP A 46 4.92 -2.94 16.01
C ASP A 46 5.13 -1.53 16.58
N CYS A 47 4.30 -0.56 16.18
CA CYS A 47 4.35 0.80 16.73
C CYS A 47 4.02 0.80 18.23
N GLU A 48 2.91 0.16 18.60
CA GLU A 48 2.47 0.04 19.99
C GLU A 48 3.46 -0.77 20.84
N ALA A 49 4.03 -1.86 20.28
CA ALA A 49 5.05 -2.65 20.95
C ALA A 49 6.35 -1.88 21.25
N GLN A 50 6.66 -0.84 20.46
CA GLN A 50 7.77 0.08 20.70
C GLN A 50 7.42 1.22 21.67
N GLY A 51 6.21 1.23 22.22
CA GLY A 51 5.69 2.30 23.09
C GLY A 51 5.25 3.55 22.32
N GLY A 52 5.12 3.46 21.00
CA GLY A 52 4.62 4.54 20.16
C GLY A 52 3.10 4.58 20.08
N SER A 53 2.59 5.60 19.40
CA SER A 53 1.16 5.82 19.12
C SER A 53 0.95 6.13 17.64
N VAL A 54 -0.15 5.64 17.09
CA VAL A 54 -0.56 5.93 15.71
C VAL A 54 -1.17 7.33 15.64
N VAL A 55 -0.61 8.19 14.80
CA VAL A 55 -1.12 9.53 14.51
C VAL A 55 -1.58 9.56 13.06
N GLY A 56 -2.88 9.82 12.84
CA GLY A 56 -3.46 9.95 11.51
C GLY A 56 -3.22 11.33 10.88
N ASP A 57 -3.37 11.40 9.56
CA ASP A 57 -3.26 12.62 8.75
C ASP A 57 -4.60 12.88 8.09
N ILE A 58 -5.46 13.69 8.71
CA ILE A 58 -6.79 13.97 8.12
C ILE A 58 -6.62 15.06 7.05
N GLY A 59 -6.15 14.64 5.87
CA GLY A 59 -6.30 15.38 4.60
C GLY A 59 -5.46 16.63 4.41
N ASP A 60 -4.60 17.02 5.36
CA ASP A 60 -3.68 18.16 5.22
C ASP A 60 -2.28 17.75 4.74
N GLY A 61 -1.98 16.44 4.67
CA GLY A 61 -0.71 15.94 4.15
C GLY A 61 0.46 16.19 5.12
N ALA A 62 0.18 16.60 6.36
CA ALA A 62 1.21 17.05 7.29
C ALA A 62 2.20 15.93 7.58
N THR A 63 1.70 14.72 7.80
CA THR A 63 2.54 13.56 8.07
C THR A 63 3.36 13.10 6.87
N HIS A 64 3.15 13.62 5.66
CA HIS A 64 3.96 13.32 4.48
C HIS A 64 5.14 14.27 4.31
N ARG A 65 5.14 15.39 5.02
CA ARG A 65 6.21 16.38 4.95
C ARG A 65 7.52 15.82 5.50
N PRO A 66 8.68 16.23 4.94
CA PRO A 66 9.97 15.78 5.44
C PRO A 66 10.35 16.33 6.80
N ASP A 67 9.80 17.50 7.13
CA ASP A 67 9.99 18.19 8.40
C ASP A 67 8.85 17.89 9.40
N TYR A 68 8.02 16.88 9.15
CA TYR A 68 6.99 16.50 10.10
C TYR A 68 7.59 16.05 11.43
N VAL A 69 7.06 16.61 12.51
CA VAL A 69 7.45 16.30 13.88
C VAL A 69 6.20 15.86 14.63
N CYS A 70 6.32 14.76 15.35
CA CYS A 70 5.26 14.24 16.22
C CYS A 70 4.91 15.25 17.33
N PRO A 71 3.74 15.16 17.97
CA PRO A 71 3.39 16.01 19.10
C PRO A 71 4.41 16.00 20.25
N SER A 72 5.21 14.93 20.37
CA SER A 72 6.32 14.81 21.32
C SER A 72 7.57 15.64 20.95
N GLY A 73 7.59 16.33 19.81
CA GLY A 73 8.76 17.07 19.32
C GLY A 73 9.82 16.21 18.63
N ARG A 74 9.56 14.90 18.45
CA ARG A 74 10.47 13.92 17.83
C ARG A 74 10.03 13.55 16.42
N PRO A 75 10.95 13.11 15.54
CA PRO A 75 10.56 12.58 14.24
C PRO A 75 9.75 11.28 14.40
N PRO A 76 8.90 10.93 13.42
CA PRO A 76 8.21 9.65 13.43
C PRO A 76 9.18 8.47 13.37
N LEU A 77 8.80 7.38 14.01
CA LEU A 77 9.50 6.09 13.94
C LEU A 77 9.31 5.42 12.57
N GLY A 78 8.20 5.72 11.89
CA GLY A 78 7.86 5.15 10.59
C GLY A 78 6.47 5.55 10.11
N THR A 79 6.14 5.15 8.90
CA THR A 79 4.79 5.26 8.33
C THR A 79 4.00 4.00 8.66
N ILE A 80 2.74 4.13 9.04
CA ILE A 80 1.87 3.00 9.34
C ILE A 80 1.46 2.31 8.04
N ALA A 81 1.80 1.03 7.94
CA ALA A 81 1.39 0.17 6.85
C ALA A 81 0.26 -0.78 7.29
N ALA A 82 -0.52 -1.21 6.29
CA ALA A 82 -1.54 -2.24 6.50
C ALA A 82 -0.87 -3.54 7.00
N PRO A 83 -1.43 -4.22 8.02
CA PRO A 83 -1.04 -5.58 8.30
C PRO A 83 -1.42 -6.50 7.11
N ALA A 84 -0.65 -7.56 6.89
CA ALA A 84 -0.89 -8.49 5.78
C ALA A 84 -2.30 -9.08 5.85
N GLY A 85 -3.16 -8.75 4.88
CA GLY A 85 -4.55 -9.21 4.82
C GLY A 85 -5.50 -8.58 5.85
N GLY A 86 -5.07 -7.55 6.57
CA GLY A 86 -5.91 -6.82 7.52
C GLY A 86 -6.58 -5.58 6.94
N PRO A 87 -7.33 -4.83 7.76
CA PRO A 87 -7.98 -3.60 7.32
C PRO A 87 -6.95 -2.55 6.88
N MET A 88 -7.37 -1.66 5.98
CA MET A 88 -6.54 -0.54 5.55
C MET A 88 -6.21 0.35 6.77
N PRO A 89 -4.95 0.79 6.91
CA PRO A 89 -4.56 1.72 7.97
C PRO A 89 -5.19 3.08 7.72
N ILE A 90 -5.17 3.91 8.75
CA ILE A 90 -5.49 5.33 8.61
C ILE A 90 -4.54 5.93 7.56
N GLU A 91 -5.10 6.59 6.55
CA GLU A 91 -4.33 7.17 5.44
C GLU A 91 -3.26 8.13 5.97
N GLY A 92 -2.05 8.00 5.45
CA GLY A 92 -0.91 8.84 5.85
C GLY A 92 -0.48 8.67 7.31
N ALA A 93 -1.00 7.70 8.06
CA ALA A 93 -0.69 7.62 9.48
C ALA A 93 0.78 7.30 9.74
N VAL A 94 1.29 7.79 10.86
CA VAL A 94 2.68 7.61 11.28
C VAL A 94 2.76 7.09 12.71
N CYS A 95 3.86 6.41 13.02
CA CYS A 95 4.17 5.97 14.37
C CYS A 95 4.97 7.04 15.12
N CYS A 96 4.41 7.58 16.20
CA CYS A 96 5.02 8.62 17.01
C CYS A 96 5.46 8.09 18.38
N PRO A 97 6.66 8.44 18.87
CA PRO A 97 7.16 8.00 20.18
C PRO A 97 6.69 8.89 21.33
#